data_AF-A0A077XW78-F1
#
_entry.id   AF-A0A077XW78-F1
#
_cell.length_a   1.000
_cell.length_b   1.000
_cell.length_c   1.000
_cell.angle_alpha   90.00
_cell.angle_beta   90.00
_cell.angle_gamma   90.00
#
_symmetry.space_group_name_H-M   'P 1'
#
loop_
_entity.id
_entity.type
_entity.pdbx_description
1 polymer ?
#
loop_
_entity_poly.entity_id
_entity_poly.type
_entity_poly.pdbx_seq_one_letter_code
_entity_poly.pdbx_strand_id
1 'polypeptide(L)'
;MLKNWFVLFLSCLTIQAFGQDSVVNRVIFIGDAGEMNFKQETIIPHAAALIIKGRSTVMYLGDNIYPKGMGLPGSKEELETAAILRSQYEPMRKAGAPVYFIPGNHDWDRSGKDGLAKIRAQGQFLASQKDSLLRLIPSNGCPDPVEIPISEHMVMIAYDSEWWLFPYKKNDGSMGCDCNSEAEILERLRKIRDKNKNKTILVTSHHPFYSYGVHAGYYSWKDHIFPLTILNKNYYLPLPVIGSLYPLLRSTAFSNPEDMNHAAYKHLKQSVKEVFNGFPNYLYISGHDHGLQFIKADGQYQIVSGSGSKSSSIKGNNHLLYKNSMQGFVTVDMMLDRSTQITYYTYENKGIKKDFTYNIPFKNSNY
;
A
#
# COMPACT_ATOMS: atom_id res chain seq x y z
N MET A 1 -28.80 -61.31 -49.75
CA MET A 1 -28.82 -60.91 -48.32
C MET A 1 -27.49 -60.23 -48.00
N LEU A 2 -27.42 -58.89 -48.11
CA LEU A 2 -26.27 -58.11 -47.65
C LEU A 2 -26.71 -57.27 -46.44
N LYS A 3 -26.13 -57.55 -45.28
CA LYS A 3 -26.33 -56.79 -44.03
C LYS A 3 -25.33 -55.64 -44.02
N ASN A 4 -25.80 -54.40 -44.19
CA ASN A 4 -25.01 -53.20 -43.91
C ASN A 4 -24.93 -52.99 -42.39
N TRP A 5 -23.71 -52.96 -41.85
CA TRP A 5 -23.42 -52.48 -40.51
C TRP A 5 -23.04 -51.01 -40.58
N PHE A 6 -23.90 -50.14 -40.04
CA PHE A 6 -23.59 -48.74 -39.79
C PHE A 6 -22.85 -48.65 -38.46
N VAL A 7 -21.55 -48.33 -38.50
CA VAL A 7 -20.76 -47.99 -37.32
C VAL A 7 -20.96 -46.50 -37.05
N LEU A 8 -21.67 -46.18 -35.97
CA LEU A 8 -21.78 -44.80 -35.47
C LEU A 8 -20.47 -44.43 -34.77
N PHE A 9 -19.70 -43.53 -35.38
CA PHE A 9 -18.58 -42.86 -34.71
C PHE A 9 -19.16 -41.81 -33.73
N LEU A 10 -19.13 -42.11 -32.43
CA LEU A 10 -19.42 -41.14 -31.39
C LEU A 10 -18.18 -40.22 -31.25
N SER A 11 -18.25 -39.02 -31.82
CA SER A 11 -17.27 -37.98 -31.57
C SER A 11 -17.47 -37.44 -30.15
N CYS A 12 -16.58 -37.85 -29.24
CA CYS A 12 -16.48 -37.27 -27.90
C CYS A 12 -15.94 -35.84 -28.05
N LEU A 13 -16.83 -34.86 -28.15
CA LEU A 13 -16.50 -33.44 -28.02
C LEU A 13 -16.03 -33.21 -26.58
N THR A 14 -14.72 -33.13 -26.39
CA THR A 14 -14.12 -32.61 -25.17
C THR A 14 -14.43 -31.12 -25.10
N ILE A 15 -15.50 -30.77 -24.39
CA ILE A 15 -15.75 -29.39 -23.98
C ILE A 15 -14.61 -29.01 -23.05
N GLN A 16 -13.60 -28.31 -23.59
CA GLN A 16 -12.66 -27.57 -22.76
C GLN A 16 -13.48 -26.49 -22.06
N ALA A 17 -13.87 -26.75 -20.82
CA ALA A 17 -14.35 -25.72 -19.92
C ALA A 17 -13.19 -24.75 -19.70
N PHE A 18 -13.15 -23.67 -20.48
CA PHE A 18 -12.36 -22.50 -20.14
C PHE A 18 -12.85 -22.04 -18.77
N GLY A 19 -12.04 -22.28 -17.73
CA GLY A 19 -12.34 -21.82 -16.38
C GLY A 19 -12.66 -20.33 -16.45
N GLN A 20 -13.91 -19.99 -16.20
CA GLN A 20 -14.40 -18.62 -16.22
C GLN A 20 -13.55 -17.83 -15.21
N ASP A 21 -12.95 -16.71 -15.64
CA ASP A 21 -12.18 -15.84 -14.76
C ASP A 21 -13.05 -15.48 -13.55
N SER A 22 -12.72 -16.05 -12.39
CA SER A 22 -13.51 -15.94 -11.17
C SER A 22 -13.27 -14.63 -10.43
N VAL A 23 -12.31 -13.82 -10.89
CA VAL A 23 -12.04 -12.49 -10.37
C VAL A 23 -13.09 -11.54 -10.93
N VAL A 24 -13.82 -10.86 -10.04
CA VAL A 24 -14.78 -9.79 -10.39
C VAL A 24 -14.03 -8.48 -10.55
N ASN A 25 -13.27 -8.09 -9.53
CA ASN A 25 -12.43 -6.88 -9.54
C ASN A 25 -11.09 -7.16 -8.88
N ARG A 26 -10.07 -6.39 -9.28
CA ARG A 26 -8.70 -6.46 -8.75
C ARG A 26 -8.23 -5.10 -8.27
N VAL A 27 -7.63 -5.03 -7.09
CA VAL A 27 -6.88 -3.86 -6.65
C VAL A 27 -5.41 -4.25 -6.52
N ILE A 28 -4.52 -3.47 -7.15
CA ILE A 28 -3.07 -3.67 -7.09
C ILE A 28 -2.48 -2.63 -6.14
N PHE A 29 -1.72 -3.07 -5.15
CA PHE A 29 -1.14 -2.26 -4.09
C PHE A 29 0.38 -2.25 -4.19
N ILE A 30 0.98 -1.05 -4.25
CA ILE A 30 2.43 -0.85 -4.36
C ILE A 30 2.84 0.30 -3.44
N GLY A 31 3.53 0.05 -2.33
CA GLY A 31 4.10 1.09 -1.48
C GLY A 31 5.59 1.29 -1.73
N ASP A 32 6.11 2.44 -1.32
CA ASP A 32 7.55 2.67 -1.19
C ASP A 32 8.27 2.47 -2.52
N ALA A 33 7.68 3.01 -3.59
CA ALA A 33 8.12 2.88 -4.97
C ALA A 33 8.85 4.14 -5.50
N GLY A 34 9.21 5.08 -4.62
CA GLY A 34 9.78 6.37 -5.01
C GLY A 34 11.21 6.38 -5.54
N GLU A 35 11.72 5.27 -6.08
CA GLU A 35 13.03 5.15 -6.75
C GLU A 35 12.93 4.26 -7.99
N MET A 36 13.56 4.66 -9.10
CA MET A 36 13.70 3.85 -10.31
C MET A 36 14.92 2.92 -10.22
N ASN A 37 14.79 1.84 -9.44
CA ASN A 37 15.85 0.83 -9.33
C ASN A 37 15.65 -0.31 -10.35
N PHE A 38 16.70 -1.10 -10.59
CA PHE A 38 16.69 -2.21 -11.57
C PHE A 38 15.57 -3.25 -11.35
N LYS A 39 15.19 -3.52 -10.10
CA LYS A 39 14.09 -4.46 -9.80
C LYS A 39 12.73 -3.86 -10.14
N GLN A 40 12.57 -2.55 -9.89
CA GLN A 40 11.35 -1.81 -10.21
C GLN A 40 11.05 -1.86 -11.71
N GLU A 41 12.07 -1.82 -12.56
CA GLU A 41 11.94 -1.97 -14.01
C GLU A 41 11.28 -3.30 -14.42
N THR A 42 11.31 -4.32 -13.57
CA THR A 42 10.56 -5.57 -13.77
C THR A 42 9.23 -5.58 -13.01
N ILE A 43 9.18 -5.04 -11.79
CA ILE A 43 7.99 -5.04 -10.92
C ILE A 43 6.84 -4.27 -11.56
N ILE A 44 7.06 -3.03 -11.99
CA ILE A 44 5.99 -2.15 -12.48
C ILE A 44 5.37 -2.70 -13.78
N PRO A 45 6.15 -3.12 -14.80
CA PRO A 45 5.55 -3.73 -15.99
C PRO A 45 4.80 -5.04 -15.69
N HIS A 46 5.29 -5.85 -14.75
CA HIS A 46 4.58 -7.08 -14.39
C HIS A 46 3.27 -6.80 -13.66
N ALA A 47 3.24 -5.84 -12.73
CA ALA A 47 2.01 -5.37 -12.11
C ALA A 47 1.04 -4.82 -13.15
N ALA A 48 1.52 -4.04 -14.12
CA ALA A 48 0.71 -3.54 -15.22
C ALA A 48 0.14 -4.68 -16.10
N ALA A 49 0.89 -5.75 -16.32
CA ALA A 49 0.43 -6.93 -17.07
C ALA A 49 -0.69 -7.72 -16.36
N LEU A 50 -0.86 -7.54 -15.04
CA LEU A 50 -1.93 -8.17 -14.26
C LEU A 50 -3.23 -7.33 -14.26
N ILE A 51 -3.24 -6.16 -14.89
CA ILE A 51 -4.42 -5.31 -15.00
C ILE A 51 -5.46 -5.98 -15.88
N ILE A 52 -6.68 -6.06 -15.34
CA ILE A 52 -7.87 -6.48 -16.04
C ILE A 52 -8.62 -5.22 -16.45
N LYS A 53 -8.62 -4.90 -17.75
CA LYS A 53 -9.19 -3.67 -18.29
C LYS A 53 -10.64 -3.47 -17.81
N GLY A 54 -10.92 -2.31 -17.21
CA GLY A 54 -12.23 -1.95 -16.66
C GLY A 54 -12.60 -2.62 -15.33
N ARG A 55 -11.78 -3.55 -14.81
CA ARG A 55 -12.02 -4.28 -13.56
C ARG A 55 -10.89 -4.14 -12.54
N SER A 56 -9.78 -3.47 -12.91
CA SER A 56 -8.65 -3.21 -12.02
C SER A 56 -8.51 -1.76 -11.61
N THR A 57 -8.03 -1.54 -10.38
CA THR A 57 -7.59 -0.25 -9.83
C THR A 57 -6.18 -0.41 -9.25
N VAL A 58 -5.34 0.62 -9.35
CA VAL A 58 -4.00 0.64 -8.75
C VAL A 58 -3.95 1.69 -7.64
N MET A 59 -3.38 1.30 -6.50
CA MET A 59 -3.16 2.15 -5.33
C MET A 59 -1.67 2.14 -4.95
N TYR A 60 -1.03 3.30 -5.06
CA TYR A 60 0.30 3.53 -4.53
C TYR A 60 0.21 3.98 -3.07
N LEU A 61 0.87 3.25 -2.17
CA LEU A 61 0.66 3.32 -0.72
C LEU A 61 1.58 4.31 0.01
N GLY A 62 1.97 5.40 -0.65
CA GLY A 62 2.86 6.42 -0.09
C GLY A 62 4.33 6.13 -0.31
N ASP A 63 5.13 7.13 0.02
CA ASP A 63 6.54 7.21 -0.31
C ASP A 63 6.75 7.06 -1.83
N ASN A 64 5.99 7.90 -2.54
CA ASN A 64 5.88 7.89 -3.99
C ASN A 64 7.12 8.49 -4.65
N ILE A 65 7.86 9.35 -3.93
CA ILE A 65 9.11 9.97 -4.40
C ILE A 65 10.13 10.07 -3.26
N TYR A 66 11.27 9.40 -3.41
CA TYR A 66 12.40 9.51 -2.49
C TYR A 66 13.42 10.55 -2.98
N PRO A 67 14.24 11.13 -2.06
CA PRO A 67 14.19 10.94 -0.60
C PRO A 67 13.25 11.92 0.11
N LYS A 68 12.67 12.91 -0.56
CA LYS A 68 11.93 14.00 0.09
C LYS A 68 10.75 14.50 -0.74
N GLY A 69 10.06 13.63 -1.47
CA GLY A 69 8.88 14.03 -2.23
C GLY A 69 9.22 14.82 -3.50
N MET A 70 8.18 15.42 -4.08
CA MET A 70 8.27 16.21 -5.31
C MET A 70 9.21 17.41 -5.16
N GLY A 71 10.05 17.65 -6.17
CA GLY A 71 10.80 18.90 -6.30
C GLY A 71 9.86 20.09 -6.49
N LEU A 72 10.13 21.20 -5.81
CA LEU A 72 9.32 22.41 -5.97
C LEU A 72 9.61 23.08 -7.32
N PRO A 73 8.66 23.83 -7.90
CA PRO A 73 8.87 24.52 -9.17
C PRO A 73 10.16 25.35 -9.19
N GLY A 74 11.01 25.12 -10.19
CA GLY A 74 12.31 25.76 -10.37
C GLY A 74 13.46 25.13 -9.56
N SER A 75 13.22 24.07 -8.78
CA SER A 75 14.29 23.33 -8.09
C SER A 75 15.06 22.43 -9.06
N LYS A 76 16.28 22.03 -8.68
CA LYS A 76 17.12 21.16 -9.52
C LYS A 76 16.52 19.76 -9.70
N GLU A 77 15.73 19.33 -8.72
CA GLU A 77 15.16 17.99 -8.59
C GLU A 77 13.77 17.88 -9.24
N GLU A 78 13.15 18.99 -9.68
CA GLU A 78 11.78 19.00 -10.21
C GLU A 78 11.59 17.98 -11.36
N LEU A 79 12.50 17.97 -12.34
CA LEU A 79 12.40 17.07 -13.49
C LEU A 79 12.62 15.60 -13.12
N GLU A 80 13.56 15.34 -12.22
CA GLU A 80 13.89 13.99 -11.76
C GLU A 80 12.73 13.37 -10.97
N THR A 81 12.20 14.12 -10.00
CA THR A 81 11.08 13.69 -9.16
C THR A 81 9.80 13.49 -9.97
N ALA A 82 9.54 14.33 -10.97
CA ALA A 82 8.47 14.12 -11.94
C ALA A 82 8.64 12.82 -12.75
N ALA A 83 9.88 12.48 -13.15
CA ALA A 83 10.18 11.25 -13.87
C ALA A 83 9.96 10.00 -13.01
N ILE A 84 10.31 10.04 -11.73
CA ILE A 84 10.04 8.96 -10.76
C ILE A 84 8.54 8.69 -10.64
N LEU A 85 7.72 9.75 -10.55
CA LEU A 85 6.27 9.55 -10.45
C LEU A 85 5.68 9.03 -11.76
N ARG A 86 6.20 9.51 -12.89
CA ARG A 86 5.82 9.07 -14.24
C ARG A 86 6.08 7.58 -14.49
N SER A 87 7.25 7.08 -14.09
CA SER A 87 7.62 5.67 -14.28
C SER A 87 6.65 4.71 -13.58
N GLN A 88 5.99 5.17 -12.52
CA GLN A 88 4.99 4.42 -11.77
C GLN A 88 3.64 4.41 -12.48
N TYR A 89 3.03 5.58 -12.74
CA TYR A 89 1.65 5.61 -13.23
C TYR A 89 1.51 5.27 -14.72
N GLU A 90 2.48 5.60 -15.57
CA GLU A 90 2.30 5.47 -17.03
C GLU A 90 2.01 4.03 -17.49
N PRO A 91 2.75 3.00 -17.03
CA PRO A 91 2.45 1.62 -17.40
C PRO A 91 1.04 1.19 -16.98
N MET A 92 0.60 1.61 -15.79
CA MET A 92 -0.72 1.28 -15.23
C MET A 92 -1.85 1.97 -16.00
N ARG A 93 -1.67 3.25 -16.31
CA ARG A 93 -2.62 4.03 -17.12
C ARG A 93 -2.71 3.52 -18.54
N LYS A 94 -1.58 3.15 -19.16
CA LYS A 94 -1.53 2.51 -20.49
C LYS A 94 -2.26 1.18 -20.53
N ALA A 95 -2.20 0.40 -19.44
CA ALA A 95 -2.96 -0.84 -19.28
C ALA A 95 -4.45 -0.60 -18.97
N GLY A 96 -4.86 0.65 -18.70
CA GLY A 96 -6.26 1.06 -18.58
C GLY A 96 -6.84 1.04 -17.16
N ALA A 97 -6.01 0.90 -16.13
CA ALA A 97 -6.48 0.95 -14.73
C ALA A 97 -6.43 2.39 -14.18
N PRO A 98 -7.44 2.86 -13.43
CA PRO A 98 -7.30 4.05 -12.61
C PRO A 98 -6.15 3.91 -11.60
N VAL A 99 -5.42 4.99 -11.37
CA VAL A 99 -4.26 5.05 -10.49
C VAL A 99 -4.48 6.11 -9.42
N TYR A 100 -4.34 5.69 -8.18
CA TYR A 100 -4.39 6.55 -7.01
C TYR A 100 -3.05 6.51 -6.27
N PHE A 101 -2.63 7.65 -5.76
CA PHE A 101 -1.52 7.78 -4.83
C PHE A 101 -2.07 8.27 -3.49
N ILE A 102 -1.67 7.63 -2.39
CA ILE A 102 -1.72 8.25 -1.06
C ILE A 102 -0.32 8.77 -0.70
N PRO A 103 -0.19 9.82 0.11
CA PRO A 103 1.12 10.28 0.57
C PRO A 103 1.70 9.40 1.67
N GLY A 104 3.03 9.29 1.68
CA GLY A 104 3.82 8.83 2.83
C GLY A 104 4.67 9.95 3.42
N ASN A 105 5.42 9.62 4.45
CA ASN A 105 6.22 10.60 5.19
C ASN A 105 7.32 11.22 4.30
N HIS A 106 7.88 10.48 3.34
CA HIS A 106 8.85 11.03 2.40
C HIS A 106 8.22 12.02 1.42
N ASP A 107 6.96 11.82 1.01
CA ASP A 107 6.24 12.77 0.15
C ASP A 107 6.01 14.11 0.86
N TRP A 108 5.82 14.06 2.19
CA TRP A 108 5.76 15.22 3.10
C TRP A 108 7.15 15.75 3.48
N ASP A 109 8.08 15.86 2.52
CA ASP A 109 9.45 16.35 2.74
C ASP A 109 10.23 15.53 3.79
N ARG A 110 9.95 14.23 3.91
CA ARG A 110 10.45 13.39 5.02
C ARG A 110 10.07 14.00 6.37
N SER A 111 8.78 14.31 6.50
CA SER A 111 8.17 15.04 7.62
C SER A 111 8.86 16.39 7.89
N GLY A 112 9.31 17.07 6.82
CA GLY A 112 10.03 18.34 6.86
C GLY A 112 9.12 19.56 6.69
N LYS A 113 9.64 20.76 6.96
CA LYS A 113 8.85 22.01 6.95
C LYS A 113 8.15 22.32 5.62
N ASP A 114 8.71 21.82 4.52
CA ASP A 114 8.18 22.07 3.17
C ASP A 114 7.17 20.99 2.74
N GLY A 115 6.82 20.05 3.62
CA GLY A 115 5.96 18.90 3.31
C GLY A 115 4.62 19.29 2.68
N LEU A 116 3.93 20.30 3.23
CA LEU A 116 2.66 20.80 2.65
C LEU A 116 2.84 21.37 1.24
N ALA A 117 3.94 22.07 0.98
CA ALA A 117 4.22 22.62 -0.35
C ALA A 117 4.53 21.50 -1.35
N LYS A 118 5.30 20.48 -0.93
CA LYS A 118 5.69 19.36 -1.78
C LYS A 118 4.53 18.45 -2.13
N ILE A 119 3.67 18.12 -1.17
CA ILE A 119 2.51 17.28 -1.46
C ILE A 119 1.53 17.98 -2.41
N ARG A 120 1.40 19.31 -2.29
CA ARG A 120 0.63 20.12 -3.25
C ARG A 120 1.28 20.15 -4.63
N ALA A 121 2.60 20.30 -4.70
CA ALA A 121 3.32 20.23 -5.98
C ALA A 121 3.12 18.86 -6.66
N GLN A 122 3.16 17.76 -5.91
CA GLN A 122 2.85 16.42 -6.44
C GLN A 122 1.42 16.33 -6.97
N GLY A 123 0.44 16.82 -6.21
CA GLY A 123 -0.97 16.86 -6.64
C GLY A 123 -1.18 17.70 -7.89
N GLN A 124 -0.53 18.87 -7.98
CA GLN A 124 -0.58 19.76 -9.15
C GLN A 124 0.07 19.12 -10.37
N PHE A 125 1.20 18.45 -10.21
CA PHE A 125 1.85 17.70 -11.29
C PHE A 125 0.96 16.58 -11.83
N LEU A 126 0.32 15.79 -10.95
CA LEU A 126 -0.62 14.75 -11.39
C LEU A 126 -1.86 15.34 -12.08
N ALA A 127 -2.42 16.43 -11.54
CA ALA A 127 -3.56 17.12 -12.15
C ALA A 127 -3.22 17.74 -13.52
N SER A 128 -1.98 18.22 -13.72
CA SER A 128 -1.55 18.80 -14.99
C SER A 128 -1.48 17.79 -16.14
N GLN A 129 -1.49 16.49 -15.83
CA GLN A 129 -1.61 15.42 -16.84
C GLN A 129 -3.01 15.35 -17.47
N LYS A 130 -4.00 16.04 -16.89
CA LYS A 130 -5.39 16.11 -17.38
C LYS A 130 -6.07 14.74 -17.53
N ASP A 131 -5.69 13.78 -16.69
CA ASP A 131 -6.28 12.44 -16.62
C ASP A 131 -7.10 12.30 -15.33
N SER A 132 -8.42 12.22 -15.45
CA SER A 132 -9.34 12.12 -14.30
C SER A 132 -9.20 10.81 -13.52
N LEU A 133 -8.57 9.79 -14.12
CA LEU A 133 -8.30 8.49 -13.52
C LEU A 133 -6.90 8.42 -12.89
N LEU A 134 -6.16 9.53 -12.83
CA LEU A 134 -4.86 9.66 -12.19
C LEU A 134 -4.95 10.71 -11.08
N ARG A 135 -4.88 10.29 -9.81
CA ARG A 135 -5.13 11.21 -8.68
C ARG A 135 -4.22 10.98 -7.50
N LEU A 136 -3.72 12.06 -6.90
CA LEU A 136 -3.29 12.06 -5.51
C LEU A 136 -4.53 12.21 -4.63
N ILE A 137 -4.65 11.34 -3.63
CA ILE A 137 -5.73 11.37 -2.66
C ILE A 137 -5.19 11.23 -1.24
N PRO A 138 -5.73 11.98 -0.27
CA PRO A 138 -6.61 13.12 -0.48
C PRO A 138 -5.85 14.26 -1.17
N SER A 139 -6.57 15.16 -1.86
CA SER A 139 -5.92 16.23 -2.63
C SER A 139 -5.41 17.34 -1.70
N ASN A 140 -4.50 18.18 -2.23
CA ASN A 140 -4.06 19.44 -1.59
C ASN A 140 -3.40 19.32 -0.20
N GLY A 141 -3.01 18.12 0.23
CA GLY A 141 -2.50 17.88 1.59
C GLY A 141 -3.61 17.83 2.64
N CYS A 142 -4.86 17.59 2.23
CA CYS A 142 -5.97 17.41 3.14
C CYS A 142 -5.93 16.02 3.80
N PRO A 143 -6.49 15.86 5.01
CA PRO A 143 -6.55 14.58 5.69
C PRO A 143 -7.77 13.72 5.30
N ASP A 144 -8.63 14.24 4.42
CA ASP A 144 -9.98 13.73 4.18
C ASP A 144 -10.02 12.24 3.85
N PRO A 145 -10.80 11.42 4.58
CA PRO A 145 -11.15 10.09 4.11
C PRO A 145 -11.87 10.12 2.76
N VAL A 146 -11.27 9.49 1.74
CA VAL A 146 -11.78 9.40 0.37
C VAL A 146 -12.38 8.02 0.13
N GLU A 147 -13.67 7.98 -0.20
CA GLU A 147 -14.37 6.77 -0.64
C GLU A 147 -14.14 6.51 -2.13
N ILE A 148 -13.65 5.33 -2.47
CA ILE A 148 -13.35 4.90 -3.84
C ILE A 148 -14.16 3.62 -4.12
N PRO A 149 -15.25 3.71 -4.90
CA PRO A 149 -15.99 2.54 -5.33
C PRO A 149 -15.12 1.63 -6.19
N ILE A 150 -15.00 0.36 -5.79
CA ILE A 150 -14.27 -0.66 -6.57
C ILE A 150 -15.26 -1.54 -7.34
N SER A 151 -16.32 -1.97 -6.66
CA SER A 151 -17.42 -2.74 -7.24
C SER A 151 -18.71 -2.53 -6.45
N GLU A 152 -19.77 -3.24 -6.81
CA GLU A 152 -21.00 -3.28 -6.03
C GLU A 152 -20.76 -3.79 -4.59
N HIS A 153 -19.82 -4.73 -4.42
CA HIS A 153 -19.58 -5.42 -3.16
C HIS A 153 -18.22 -5.09 -2.51
N MET A 154 -17.42 -4.20 -3.10
CA MET A 154 -16.12 -3.76 -2.58
C MET A 154 -15.97 -2.24 -2.66
N VAL A 155 -15.44 -1.65 -1.59
CA VAL A 155 -15.07 -0.23 -1.54
C VAL A 155 -13.68 -0.09 -0.93
N MET A 156 -12.94 0.91 -1.38
CA MET A 156 -11.67 1.31 -0.78
C MET A 156 -11.85 2.66 -0.11
N ILE A 157 -11.33 2.82 1.10
CA ILE A 157 -11.33 4.06 1.87
C ILE A 157 -9.88 4.45 2.09
N ALA A 158 -9.45 5.57 1.50
CA ALA A 158 -8.09 6.06 1.61
C ALA A 158 -8.03 7.31 2.50
N TYR A 159 -6.99 7.45 3.32
CA TYR A 159 -6.75 8.66 4.10
C TYR A 159 -5.25 8.91 4.27
N ASP A 160 -4.90 10.17 4.53
CA ASP A 160 -3.51 10.58 4.80
C ASP A 160 -3.16 10.35 6.28
N SER A 161 -2.42 9.27 6.55
CA SER A 161 -1.89 9.00 7.90
C SER A 161 -0.74 9.91 8.28
N GLU A 162 0.05 10.41 7.32
CA GLU A 162 1.19 11.29 7.61
C GLU A 162 0.68 12.62 8.14
N TRP A 163 -0.47 13.10 7.66
CA TRP A 163 -1.11 14.29 8.21
C TRP A 163 -1.26 14.22 9.75
N TRP A 164 -1.47 13.04 10.35
CA TRP A 164 -1.53 12.92 11.81
C TRP A 164 -0.17 13.11 12.48
N LEU A 165 0.89 12.54 11.88
CA LEU A 165 2.24 12.49 12.43
C LEU A 165 3.06 13.75 12.12
N PHE A 166 2.67 14.49 11.09
CA PHE A 166 3.41 15.64 10.58
C PHE A 166 3.52 16.75 11.63
N PRO A 167 4.74 17.22 11.98
CA PRO A 167 4.93 18.14 13.10
C PRO A 167 4.78 19.63 12.73
N TYR A 168 4.74 19.97 11.44
CA TYR A 168 4.64 21.35 10.97
C TYR A 168 3.20 21.75 10.63
N LYS A 169 3.04 22.97 10.12
CA LYS A 169 1.74 23.52 9.75
C LYS A 169 1.10 22.67 8.62
N LYS A 170 -0.01 22.00 8.95
CA LYS A 170 -0.76 21.13 8.04
C LYS A 170 -1.76 21.87 7.16
N ASN A 171 -2.08 23.11 7.52
CA ASN A 171 -3.01 23.98 6.79
C ASN A 171 -2.57 25.44 6.86
N ASP A 172 -2.50 26.12 5.73
CA ASP A 172 -2.12 27.54 5.64
C ASP A 172 -3.31 28.52 5.51
N GLY A 173 -4.55 28.03 5.57
CA GLY A 173 -5.78 28.81 5.44
C GLY A 173 -6.27 28.95 3.99
N SER A 174 -5.54 28.44 3.01
CA SER A 174 -5.92 28.48 1.59
C SER A 174 -6.78 27.30 1.14
N MET A 175 -7.18 26.42 2.06
CA MET A 175 -7.74 25.10 1.73
C MET A 175 -9.25 25.00 1.95
N GLY A 176 -9.92 24.30 1.01
CA GLY A 176 -11.25 23.74 1.18
C GLY A 176 -11.19 22.25 1.51
N CYS A 177 -10.44 21.87 2.55
CA CYS A 177 -10.52 20.50 3.08
C CYS A 177 -11.84 20.33 3.82
N ASP A 178 -12.48 19.18 3.66
CA ASP A 178 -13.75 18.90 4.34
C ASP A 178 -13.54 18.58 5.83
N CYS A 179 -12.38 18.02 6.17
CA CYS A 179 -11.94 17.69 7.52
C CYS A 179 -10.73 18.54 7.91
N ASN A 180 -10.83 19.21 9.06
CA ASN A 180 -9.80 20.08 9.63
C ASN A 180 -9.34 19.62 11.02
N SER A 181 -9.90 18.52 11.54
CA SER A 181 -9.55 17.94 12.84
C SER A 181 -9.61 16.42 12.82
N GLU A 182 -8.88 15.78 13.75
CA GLU A 182 -8.93 14.32 13.96
C GLU A 182 -10.37 13.82 14.21
N ALA A 183 -11.17 14.56 14.97
CA ALA A 183 -12.56 14.21 15.23
C ALA A 183 -13.42 14.18 13.95
N GLU A 184 -13.25 15.16 13.06
CA GLU A 184 -13.94 15.21 11.77
C GLU A 184 -13.50 14.06 10.85
N ILE A 185 -12.20 13.74 10.83
CA ILE A 185 -11.66 12.59 10.08
C ILE A 185 -12.32 11.29 10.57
N LEU A 186 -12.33 11.06 11.88
CA LEU A 186 -12.90 9.84 12.47
C LEU A 186 -14.41 9.75 12.23
N GLU A 187 -15.13 10.87 12.32
CA GLU A 187 -16.55 10.92 12.02
C GLU A 187 -16.84 10.63 10.55
N ARG A 188 -16.04 11.17 9.63
CA ARG A 188 -16.16 10.86 8.20
C ARG A 188 -15.84 9.40 7.91
N LEU A 189 -14.82 8.83 8.54
CA LEU A 189 -14.52 7.39 8.43
C LEU A 189 -15.71 6.55 8.90
N ARG A 190 -16.33 6.87 10.05
CA ARG A 190 -17.54 6.16 10.54
C ARG A 190 -18.69 6.26 9.54
N LYS A 191 -18.96 7.44 8.99
CA LYS A 191 -20.01 7.64 7.97
C LYS A 191 -19.77 6.78 6.73
N ILE A 192 -18.54 6.75 6.21
CA ILE A 192 -18.20 5.94 5.02
C ILE A 192 -18.29 4.44 5.34
N ARG A 193 -17.81 4.00 6.51
CA ARG A 193 -17.94 2.63 7.01
C ARG A 193 -19.41 2.19 7.06
N ASP A 194 -20.27 2.99 7.70
CA ASP A 194 -21.68 2.65 7.92
C ASP A 194 -22.46 2.61 6.61
N LYS A 195 -22.18 3.56 5.71
CA LYS A 195 -22.70 3.56 4.33
C LYS A 195 -22.37 2.27 3.57
N ASN A 196 -21.21 1.67 3.85
CA ASN A 196 -20.70 0.50 3.13
C ASN A 196 -20.75 -0.81 3.95
N LYS A 197 -21.60 -0.88 4.99
CA LYS A 197 -21.67 -2.02 5.92
C LYS A 197 -21.89 -3.41 5.31
N ASN A 198 -22.42 -3.47 4.08
CA ASN A 198 -22.72 -4.72 3.37
C ASN A 198 -21.62 -5.12 2.37
N LYS A 199 -20.51 -4.37 2.29
CA LYS A 199 -19.40 -4.57 1.34
C LYS A 199 -18.15 -5.05 2.06
N THR A 200 -17.19 -5.58 1.29
CA THR A 200 -15.80 -5.66 1.75
C THR A 200 -15.19 -4.26 1.71
N ILE A 201 -14.61 -3.81 2.83
CA ILE A 201 -13.98 -2.50 2.95
C ILE A 201 -12.46 -2.66 2.98
N LEU A 202 -11.77 -2.05 2.00
CA LEU A 202 -10.31 -1.93 1.99
C LEU A 202 -9.93 -0.57 2.60
N VAL A 203 -9.47 -0.56 3.84
CA VAL A 203 -9.00 0.67 4.49
C VAL A 203 -7.52 0.84 4.18
N THR A 204 -7.14 1.91 3.51
CA THR A 204 -5.80 2.09 2.94
C THR A 204 -5.15 3.37 3.44
N SER A 205 -3.95 3.26 3.98
CA SER A 205 -3.15 4.42 4.38
C SER A 205 -1.67 4.06 4.39
N HIS A 206 -0.76 5.02 4.54
CA HIS A 206 0.68 4.74 4.45
C HIS A 206 1.18 3.94 5.66
N HIS A 207 0.74 4.30 6.86
CA HIS A 207 1.23 3.75 8.13
C HIS A 207 0.49 2.45 8.57
N PRO A 208 1.19 1.32 8.81
CA PRO A 208 0.60 0.07 9.31
C PRO A 208 0.09 0.13 10.77
N PHE A 209 -0.98 -0.59 11.11
CA PHE A 209 -1.31 -0.80 12.54
C PHE A 209 -0.40 -1.84 13.20
N TYR A 210 0.05 -2.82 12.43
CA TYR A 210 1.00 -3.85 12.86
C TYR A 210 2.14 -3.96 11.87
N SER A 211 3.37 -4.02 12.35
CA SER A 211 4.53 -4.34 11.53
C SER A 211 5.52 -5.14 12.37
N TYR A 212 6.30 -5.98 11.70
CA TYR A 212 7.40 -6.72 12.29
C TYR A 212 8.76 -6.38 11.66
N GLY A 213 8.85 -5.23 10.99
CA GLY A 213 10.08 -4.69 10.43
C GLY A 213 10.68 -3.56 11.27
N VAL A 214 11.49 -2.74 10.62
CA VAL A 214 12.42 -1.81 11.29
C VAL A 214 11.69 -0.64 11.97
N HIS A 215 10.57 -0.19 11.41
CA HIS A 215 9.72 0.88 11.95
C HIS A 215 8.92 0.45 13.20
N ALA A 216 8.77 -0.86 13.41
CA ALA A 216 8.24 -1.43 14.64
C ALA A 216 9.34 -1.69 15.70
N GLY A 217 10.59 -1.27 15.43
CA GLY A 217 11.73 -1.47 16.32
C GLY A 217 12.35 -2.87 16.23
N TYR A 218 12.05 -3.63 15.18
CA TYR A 218 12.69 -4.93 14.96
C TYR A 218 13.90 -4.82 14.05
N TYR A 219 15.07 -5.00 14.64
CA TYR A 219 16.36 -4.94 13.96
C TYR A 219 16.97 -6.33 13.84
N SER A 220 17.72 -6.58 12.76
CA SER A 220 18.44 -7.84 12.57
C SER A 220 19.74 -7.86 13.39
N TRP A 221 20.33 -9.05 13.60
CA TRP A 221 21.64 -9.15 14.24
C TRP A 221 22.72 -8.32 13.53
N LYS A 222 22.63 -8.21 12.20
CA LYS A 222 23.51 -7.34 11.41
C LYS A 222 23.36 -5.87 11.80
N ASP A 223 22.13 -5.42 12.03
CA ASP A 223 21.85 -4.04 12.43
C ASP A 223 22.37 -3.72 13.85
N HIS A 224 22.40 -4.70 14.75
CA HIS A 224 23.00 -4.55 16.08
C HIS A 224 24.53 -4.47 16.05
N ILE A 225 25.17 -5.14 15.11
CA ILE A 225 26.63 -5.14 14.96
C ILE A 225 27.08 -3.96 14.10
N PHE A 226 26.32 -3.58 13.07
CA PHE A 226 26.63 -2.54 12.10
C PHE A 226 25.47 -1.52 11.99
N PRO A 227 25.18 -0.76 13.05
CA PRO A 227 24.02 0.15 13.10
C PRO A 227 24.05 1.25 12.04
N LEU A 228 25.25 1.66 11.61
CA LEU A 228 25.42 2.70 10.59
C LEU A 228 24.94 2.25 9.20
N THR A 229 24.79 0.93 8.98
CA THR A 229 24.21 0.41 7.72
C THR A 229 22.74 0.76 7.53
N ILE A 230 22.03 1.13 8.62
CA ILE A 230 20.66 1.65 8.59
C ILE A 230 20.63 3.05 7.96
N LEU A 231 21.65 3.86 8.21
CA LEU A 231 21.76 5.23 7.68
C LEU A 231 22.38 5.24 6.27
N ASN A 232 23.38 4.39 6.04
CA ASN A 232 24.02 4.23 4.75
C ASN A 232 24.54 2.80 4.60
N LYS A 233 24.07 2.09 3.58
CA LYS A 233 24.42 0.68 3.31
C LYS A 233 25.92 0.42 3.13
N ASN A 234 26.73 1.46 2.91
CA ASN A 234 28.18 1.35 2.74
C ASN A 234 28.98 1.44 4.06
N TYR A 235 28.33 1.77 5.18
CA TYR A 235 29.02 1.97 6.46
C TYR A 235 29.06 0.71 7.32
N TYR A 236 29.91 -0.24 6.91
CA TYR A 236 30.22 -1.47 7.64
C TYR A 236 31.26 -1.25 8.75
N LEU A 237 30.94 -0.39 9.72
CA LEU A 237 31.74 -0.23 10.92
C LEU A 237 31.13 -1.06 12.05
N PRO A 238 31.79 -2.13 12.54
CA PRO A 238 31.27 -2.92 13.64
C PRO A 238 31.34 -2.09 14.92
N LEU A 239 30.17 -1.85 15.53
CA LEU A 239 30.03 -1.14 16.80
C LEU A 239 29.27 -2.05 17.78
N PRO A 240 29.83 -3.19 18.22
CA PRO A 240 29.19 -4.00 19.27
C PRO A 240 29.05 -3.16 20.56
N VAL A 241 28.02 -3.45 21.37
CA VAL A 241 27.65 -2.68 22.58
C VAL A 241 27.04 -1.29 22.27
N ILE A 242 27.74 -0.42 21.54
CA ILE A 242 27.26 0.92 21.12
C ILE A 242 26.16 0.80 20.05
N GLY A 243 26.20 -0.22 19.20
CA GLY A 243 25.21 -0.44 18.14
C GLY A 243 23.86 -0.94 18.63
N SER A 244 23.78 -1.45 19.87
CA SER A 244 22.49 -1.68 20.55
C SER A 244 21.93 -0.41 21.19
N LEU A 245 22.77 0.61 21.40
CA LEU A 245 22.35 1.93 21.89
C LEU A 245 21.58 2.69 20.80
N TYR A 246 21.87 2.54 19.51
CA TYR A 246 21.13 3.26 18.45
C TYR A 246 19.66 2.82 18.30
N PRO A 247 19.31 1.52 18.18
CA PRO A 247 17.94 1.02 18.30
C PRO A 247 17.25 1.45 19.59
N LEU A 248 17.98 1.45 20.72
CA LEU A 248 17.46 1.85 22.02
C LEU A 248 17.19 3.36 22.08
N LEU A 249 18.09 4.19 21.57
CA LEU A 249 17.95 5.65 21.54
C LEU A 249 16.85 6.08 20.56
N ARG A 250 16.72 5.44 19.39
CA ARG A 250 15.60 5.69 18.47
C ARG A 250 14.25 5.35 19.11
N SER A 251 14.18 4.26 19.87
CA SER A 251 12.96 3.88 20.59
C SER A 251 12.69 4.68 21.87
N THR A 252 13.62 5.52 22.33
CA THR A 252 13.51 6.28 23.59
C THR A 252 13.80 7.79 23.44
N ALA A 253 15.05 8.20 23.21
CA ALA A 253 15.52 9.59 23.22
C ALA A 253 15.34 10.36 21.89
N PHE A 254 15.28 9.66 20.76
CA PHE A 254 15.02 10.22 19.42
C PHE A 254 13.69 9.69 18.88
N SER A 255 12.65 9.74 19.72
CA SER A 255 11.31 9.25 19.37
C SER A 255 10.85 9.94 18.08
N ASN A 256 10.76 9.15 17.01
CA ASN A 256 10.33 9.63 15.71
C ASN A 256 8.82 9.36 15.59
N PRO A 257 7.98 10.35 15.23
CA PRO A 257 6.56 10.13 14.95
C PRO A 257 6.29 8.97 13.98
N GLU A 258 7.23 8.69 13.08
CA GLU A 258 7.22 7.59 12.11
C GLU A 258 7.42 6.19 12.73
N ASP A 259 7.83 6.09 13.99
CA ASP A 259 8.02 4.81 14.67
C ASP A 259 6.78 4.43 15.47
N MET A 260 6.38 3.16 15.38
CA MET A 260 5.13 2.66 16.00
C MET A 260 5.05 2.81 17.52
N ASN A 261 6.19 3.02 18.19
CA ASN A 261 6.26 3.23 19.63
C ASN A 261 5.92 4.67 20.06
N HIS A 262 5.93 5.62 19.12
CA HIS A 262 5.64 7.03 19.38
C HIS A 262 4.17 7.24 19.79
N ALA A 263 3.92 8.20 20.67
CA ALA A 263 2.58 8.46 21.21
C ALA A 263 1.58 8.86 20.12
N ALA A 264 1.97 9.74 19.20
CA ALA A 264 1.14 10.15 18.06
C ALA A 264 0.77 8.97 17.14
N TYR A 265 1.71 8.07 16.86
CA TYR A 265 1.45 6.86 16.07
C TYR A 265 0.46 5.94 16.78
N LYS A 266 0.68 5.69 18.09
CA LYS A 266 -0.24 4.89 18.91
C LYS A 266 -1.65 5.49 18.93
N HIS A 267 -1.75 6.81 19.04
CA HIS A 267 -3.02 7.53 19.01
C HIS A 267 -3.74 7.41 17.66
N LEU A 268 -3.03 7.64 16.55
CA LEU A 268 -3.55 7.40 15.19
C LEU A 268 -4.07 5.97 15.04
N LYS A 269 -3.22 4.99 15.37
CA LYS A 269 -3.54 3.55 15.28
C LYS A 269 -4.80 3.23 16.09
N GLN A 270 -4.84 3.65 17.35
CA GLN A 270 -5.94 3.33 18.25
C GLN A 270 -7.25 3.98 17.77
N SER A 271 -7.19 5.27 17.42
CA SER A 271 -8.34 6.04 16.97
C SER A 271 -8.99 5.45 15.72
N VAL A 272 -8.20 5.07 14.71
CA VAL A 272 -8.74 4.48 13.48
C VAL A 272 -9.17 3.03 13.71
N LYS A 273 -8.44 2.23 14.51
CA LYS A 273 -8.88 0.87 14.86
C LYS A 273 -10.25 0.87 15.55
N GLU A 274 -10.51 1.81 16.44
CA GLU A 274 -11.80 1.94 17.13
C GLU A 274 -12.95 2.19 16.16
N VAL A 275 -12.73 2.92 15.08
CA VAL A 275 -13.74 3.13 14.03
C VAL A 275 -14.11 1.80 13.35
N PHE A 276 -13.22 0.82 13.24
CA PHE A 276 -13.55 -0.46 12.60
C PHE A 276 -13.75 -1.62 13.60
N ASN A 277 -13.73 -1.33 14.89
CA ASN A 277 -13.90 -2.37 15.92
C ASN A 277 -15.24 -3.08 15.78
N GLY A 278 -15.20 -4.41 15.77
CA GLY A 278 -16.38 -5.26 15.58
C GLY A 278 -16.97 -5.28 14.16
N PHE A 279 -16.42 -4.50 13.22
CA PHE A 279 -16.90 -4.47 11.85
C PHE A 279 -16.37 -5.70 11.08
N PRO A 280 -17.22 -6.52 10.45
CA PRO A 280 -16.78 -7.67 9.67
C PRO A 280 -16.29 -7.22 8.28
N ASN A 281 -15.52 -8.09 7.60
CA ASN A 281 -15.14 -7.91 6.19
C ASN A 281 -14.37 -6.63 5.85
N TYR A 282 -13.51 -6.14 6.75
CA TYR A 282 -12.52 -5.13 6.37
C TYR A 282 -11.10 -5.67 6.40
N LEU A 283 -10.27 -5.13 5.52
CA LEU A 283 -8.83 -5.34 5.47
C LEU A 283 -8.16 -3.97 5.60
N TYR A 284 -7.12 -3.88 6.44
CA TYR A 284 -6.27 -2.70 6.47
C TYR A 284 -5.04 -2.92 5.60
N ILE A 285 -4.65 -1.94 4.80
CA ILE A 285 -3.59 -2.09 3.79
C ILE A 285 -2.68 -0.87 3.84
N SER A 286 -1.38 -1.11 3.90
CA SER A 286 -0.39 -0.04 4.07
C SER A 286 0.97 -0.31 3.44
N GLY A 287 1.83 0.71 3.39
CA GLY A 287 3.23 0.63 2.98
C GLY A 287 4.16 0.84 4.18
N HIS A 288 5.09 1.80 4.05
CA HIS A 288 5.98 2.39 5.06
C HIS A 288 7.08 1.46 5.59
N ASP A 289 6.70 0.28 6.05
CA ASP A 289 7.70 -0.70 6.44
C ASP A 289 8.18 -1.43 5.19
N HIS A 290 9.49 -1.48 4.98
CA HIS A 290 10.09 -1.89 3.70
C HIS A 290 10.06 -3.41 3.47
N GLY A 291 8.89 -4.02 3.56
CA GLY A 291 8.67 -5.46 3.50
C GLY A 291 7.25 -5.83 3.07
N LEU A 292 7.06 -7.07 2.63
CA LEU A 292 5.75 -7.65 2.34
C LEU A 292 5.29 -8.47 3.55
N GLN A 293 4.13 -8.14 4.13
CA GLN A 293 3.62 -8.82 5.33
C GLN A 293 2.11 -9.03 5.24
N PHE A 294 1.65 -10.25 5.52
CA PHE A 294 0.24 -10.54 5.77
C PHE A 294 0.07 -10.88 7.25
N ILE A 295 -0.69 -10.05 7.95
CA ILE A 295 -0.81 -10.08 9.41
C ILE A 295 -2.26 -10.37 9.80
N LYS A 296 -2.44 -11.25 10.80
CA LYS A 296 -3.72 -11.45 11.48
C LYS A 296 -3.54 -11.21 12.99
N ALA A 297 -4.06 -10.07 13.45
CA ALA A 297 -3.97 -9.64 14.84
C ALA A 297 -5.29 -9.01 15.28
N ASP A 298 -5.70 -9.22 16.53
CA ASP A 298 -6.96 -8.72 17.10
C ASP A 298 -8.21 -9.04 16.24
N GLY A 299 -8.23 -10.20 15.59
CA GLY A 299 -9.34 -10.61 14.70
C GLY A 299 -9.38 -9.90 13.34
N GLN A 300 -8.44 -8.99 13.07
CA GLN A 300 -8.33 -8.20 11.85
C GLN A 300 -7.24 -8.77 10.91
N TYR A 301 -7.50 -8.70 9.61
CA TYR A 301 -6.48 -8.93 8.57
C TYR A 301 -5.83 -7.61 8.13
N GLN A 302 -4.51 -7.61 8.00
CA GLN A 302 -3.73 -6.48 7.50
C GLN A 302 -2.71 -6.92 6.44
N ILE A 303 -2.54 -6.09 5.42
CA ILE A 303 -1.50 -6.20 4.39
C ILE A 303 -0.50 -5.06 4.56
N VAL A 304 0.79 -5.37 4.54
CA VAL A 304 1.87 -4.41 4.32
C VAL A 304 2.50 -4.72 2.97
N SER A 305 2.51 -3.74 2.08
CA SER A 305 3.04 -3.83 0.72
C SER A 305 4.08 -2.74 0.45
N GLY A 306 5.01 -2.52 1.39
CA GLY A 306 5.98 -1.42 1.34
C GLY A 306 7.29 -1.75 0.63
N SER A 307 7.28 -2.61 -0.39
CA SER A 307 8.51 -3.09 -1.03
C SER A 307 8.59 -2.82 -2.53
N GLY A 308 8.03 -1.71 -2.99
CA GLY A 308 8.07 -1.32 -4.41
C GLY A 308 9.48 -1.00 -4.91
N SER A 309 10.32 -0.39 -4.08
CA SER A 309 11.74 -0.11 -4.38
C SER A 309 12.71 -0.35 -3.21
N LYS A 310 12.20 -0.66 -2.01
CA LYS A 310 13.00 -0.90 -0.80
C LYS A 310 12.78 -2.29 -0.20
N SER A 311 13.70 -2.68 0.69
CA SER A 311 13.70 -3.99 1.35
C SER A 311 14.38 -3.90 2.72
N SER A 312 13.75 -4.42 3.76
CA SER A 312 14.27 -4.53 5.13
C SER A 312 13.96 -5.88 5.76
N SER A 313 14.66 -6.21 6.84
CA SER A 313 14.41 -7.44 7.58
C SER A 313 13.05 -7.41 8.28
N ILE A 314 12.41 -8.58 8.37
CA ILE A 314 11.15 -8.77 9.10
C ILE A 314 11.33 -9.88 10.14
N LYS A 315 11.13 -9.56 11.42
CA LYS A 315 11.20 -10.53 12.52
C LYS A 315 10.03 -11.50 12.46
N GLY A 316 10.28 -12.77 12.79
CA GLY A 316 9.21 -13.77 12.90
C GLY A 316 8.25 -13.46 14.05
N ASN A 317 6.96 -13.71 13.84
CA ASN A 317 5.91 -13.58 14.86
C ASN A 317 4.72 -14.48 14.50
N ASN A 318 3.98 -14.95 15.50
CA ASN A 318 2.81 -15.83 15.31
C ASN A 318 1.62 -15.14 14.63
N HIS A 319 1.57 -13.80 14.62
CA HIS A 319 0.55 -13.04 13.90
C HIS A 319 0.83 -12.93 12.39
N LEU A 320 2.05 -13.25 11.94
CA LEU A 320 2.40 -13.23 10.52
C LEU A 320 1.92 -14.51 9.86
N LEU A 321 0.95 -14.38 8.96
CA LEU A 321 0.53 -15.45 8.06
C LEU A 321 1.47 -15.57 6.86
N TYR A 322 2.13 -14.46 6.48
CA TYR A 322 3.16 -14.42 5.45
C TYR A 322 4.11 -13.25 5.70
N LYS A 323 5.39 -13.42 5.33
CA LYS A 323 6.40 -12.35 5.32
C LYS A 323 7.41 -12.59 4.19
N ASN A 324 7.86 -11.51 3.54
CA ASN A 324 8.97 -11.55 2.62
C ASN A 324 9.68 -10.18 2.56
N SER A 325 11.00 -10.18 2.63
CA SER A 325 11.82 -8.97 2.55
C SER A 325 12.19 -8.59 1.11
N MET A 326 11.82 -9.40 0.11
CA MET A 326 12.07 -9.08 -1.30
C MET A 326 11.15 -7.97 -1.81
N GLN A 327 11.63 -7.23 -2.81
CA GLN A 327 10.81 -6.24 -3.50
C GLN A 327 9.66 -6.91 -4.25
N GLY A 328 8.53 -6.23 -4.34
CA GLY A 328 7.30 -6.82 -4.85
C GLY A 328 6.07 -5.97 -4.59
N PHE A 329 4.91 -6.59 -4.76
CA PHE A 329 3.61 -5.93 -4.63
C PHE A 329 2.51 -6.95 -4.29
N VAL A 330 1.31 -6.44 -4.00
CA VAL A 330 0.17 -7.27 -3.60
C VAL A 330 -1.02 -6.99 -4.51
N THR A 331 -1.75 -8.04 -4.88
CA THR A 331 -3.10 -7.90 -5.45
C THR A 331 -4.15 -8.37 -4.46
N VAL A 332 -5.28 -7.67 -4.44
CA VAL A 332 -6.48 -8.05 -3.71
C VAL A 332 -7.61 -8.17 -4.71
N ASP A 333 -8.09 -9.40 -4.88
CA ASP A 333 -9.11 -9.77 -5.85
C ASP A 333 -10.42 -10.07 -5.13
N MET A 334 -11.51 -9.47 -5.60
CA MET A 334 -12.86 -9.89 -5.25
C MET A 334 -13.25 -11.05 -6.15
N MET A 335 -13.62 -12.18 -5.56
CA MET A 335 -14.07 -13.36 -6.28
C MET A 335 -15.59 -13.35 -6.49
N LEU A 336 -16.11 -14.18 -7.40
CA LEU A 336 -17.55 -14.29 -7.68
C LEU A 336 -18.40 -14.69 -6.45
N ASP A 337 -17.83 -15.49 -5.54
CA ASP A 337 -18.46 -15.87 -4.26
C ASP A 337 -18.31 -14.79 -3.17
N ARG A 338 -17.83 -13.60 -3.54
CA ARG A 338 -17.51 -12.45 -2.69
C ARG A 338 -16.33 -12.66 -1.75
N SER A 339 -15.67 -13.82 -1.78
CA SER A 339 -14.42 -14.01 -1.06
C SER A 339 -13.34 -13.06 -1.57
N THR A 340 -12.37 -12.75 -0.72
CA THR A 340 -11.28 -11.83 -1.01
C THR A 340 -9.97 -12.62 -1.11
N GLN A 341 -9.45 -12.76 -2.32
CA GLN A 341 -8.17 -13.42 -2.56
C GLN A 341 -7.04 -12.41 -2.53
N ILE A 342 -6.05 -12.64 -1.68
CA ILE A 342 -4.85 -11.82 -1.56
C ILE A 342 -3.71 -12.59 -2.19
N THR A 343 -2.96 -11.95 -3.10
CA THR A 343 -1.80 -12.57 -3.75
C THR A 343 -0.58 -11.67 -3.65
N TYR A 344 0.51 -12.23 -3.14
CA TYR A 344 1.81 -11.55 -3.05
C TYR A 344 2.69 -11.95 -4.22
N TYR A 345 3.32 -10.95 -4.82
CA TYR A 345 4.25 -11.10 -5.92
C TYR A 345 5.62 -10.57 -5.50
N THR A 346 6.67 -11.35 -5.72
CA THR A 346 8.03 -10.99 -5.32
C THR A 346 8.99 -11.08 -6.49
N TYR A 347 9.95 -10.15 -6.53
CA TYR A 347 11.07 -10.19 -7.44
C TYR A 347 12.12 -11.20 -6.95
N GLU A 348 12.29 -12.29 -7.69
CA GLU A 348 13.29 -13.33 -7.45
C GLU A 348 13.85 -13.81 -8.80
N ASN A 349 15.14 -14.11 -8.86
CA ASN A 349 15.78 -14.68 -10.07
C ASN A 349 15.55 -13.89 -11.37
N LYS A 350 15.58 -12.55 -11.31
CA LYS A 350 15.33 -11.64 -12.45
C LYS A 350 13.92 -11.69 -13.02
N GLY A 351 12.96 -12.23 -12.28
CA GLY A 351 11.54 -12.25 -12.65
C GLY A 351 10.64 -11.95 -11.47
N ILE A 352 9.35 -11.83 -11.76
CA ILE A 352 8.32 -11.79 -10.72
C ILE A 352 7.68 -13.16 -10.61
N LYS A 353 7.56 -13.66 -9.38
CA LYS A 353 6.81 -14.88 -9.07
C LYS A 353 5.62 -14.55 -8.18
N LYS A 354 4.55 -15.34 -8.32
CA LYS A 354 3.49 -15.45 -7.32
C LYS A 354 4.06 -16.23 -6.14
N ASP A 355 4.25 -15.57 -4.99
CA ASP A 355 4.94 -16.16 -3.83
C ASP A 355 3.98 -16.68 -2.76
N PHE A 356 2.81 -16.05 -2.60
CA PHE A 356 1.81 -16.44 -1.62
C PHE A 356 0.41 -16.06 -2.05
N THR A 357 -0.58 -16.88 -1.69
CA THR A 357 -2.00 -16.62 -1.91
C THR A 357 -2.82 -17.03 -0.69
N TYR A 358 -3.79 -16.21 -0.31
CA TYR A 358 -4.71 -16.50 0.79
C TYR A 358 -6.12 -16.03 0.44
N ASN A 359 -7.13 -16.84 0.77
CA ASN A 359 -8.53 -16.47 0.55
C ASN A 359 -9.25 -16.18 1.88
N ILE A 360 -9.87 -15.01 1.98
CA ILE A 360 -10.72 -14.64 3.13
C ILE A 360 -12.18 -14.81 2.69
N PRO A 361 -12.95 -15.72 3.33
CA PRO A 361 -14.37 -15.85 3.04
C PRO A 361 -15.12 -14.59 3.48
N PHE A 362 -16.12 -14.18 2.68
CA PHE A 362 -17.04 -13.12 3.08
C PHE A 362 -17.90 -13.60 4.25
N LYS A 363 -18.00 -12.81 5.31
CA LYS A 363 -18.86 -13.10 6.45
C LYS A 363 -20.18 -12.37 6.29
N ASN A 364 -21.28 -13.11 6.22
CA ASN A 364 -22.59 -12.47 6.30
C ASN A 364 -22.77 -11.86 7.70
N SER A 365 -23.00 -10.56 7.75
CA SER A 365 -23.32 -9.88 9.00
C SER A 365 -24.74 -10.26 9.40
N ASN A 366 -24.89 -11.20 10.34
CA ASN A 366 -26.16 -11.43 11.02
C ASN A 366 -26.32 -10.30 12.05
N TYR A 367 -26.80 -9.14 11.62
CA TYR A 367 -27.26 -8.08 12.54
C TYR A 367 -28.77 -8.10 12.62
#